data_AF-A0A9D8S5U8-F1
#
_entry.id   AF-A0A9D8S5U8-F1
#
_cell.length_a   1.000
_cell.length_b   1.000
_cell.length_c   1.000
_cell.angle_alpha   90.00
_cell.angle_beta   90.00
_cell.angle_gamma   90.00
#
_symmetry.space_group_name_H-M   'P 1'
#
loop_
_entity.id
_entity.type
_entity.pdbx_description
1 polymer ?
#
loop_
_entity_poly.entity_id
_entity_poly.type
_entity_poly.pdbx_seq_one_letter_code
_entity_poly.pdbx_strand_id
1 'polypeptide(L)'
;MAENALNAKQKSIAEAAAYAARGNQAGLKQALSKGLDNGVSVNEFKEILVQTYAYCGFPRSLNALNTLMSLEEERGNKDEQGKLPSAKPQGNSLDYGTENQTKLVGQPVTGKLYEFAPAIDEYLKAHLFGDIFARDNVDWQTRELATIAMLASREGVESQLNSHINIGKHNGLTDEQVAEILDIAGETGAKSVLFGFGTENTAYAKYFIGKSYLQPLTVEGISSANVTFEPRCRNNWHIHHKTGQTLFVVSGRGWYQEWGKPAQELKAGDVVNIPEGVKHWHGAAKDSWFTHIAVSVPNEGASAEWLEPVTDEEYDKLK
;
A
#
# COMPACT_ATOMS: atom_id res chain seq x y z
N MET A 1 3.39 4.62 23.49
CA MET A 1 3.67 4.35 22.07
C MET A 1 3.85 2.86 21.95
N ALA A 2 3.04 2.17 21.15
CA ALA A 2 3.29 0.76 20.89
C ALA A 2 4.70 0.64 20.29
N GLU A 3 5.52 -0.27 20.81
CA GLU A 3 6.79 -0.62 20.20
C GLU A 3 6.49 -1.12 18.79
N ASN A 4 7.16 -0.58 17.76
CA ASN A 4 6.90 -0.99 16.38
C ASN A 4 7.20 -2.49 16.24
N ALA A 5 6.27 -3.25 15.65
CA ALA A 5 6.39 -4.70 15.53
C ALA A 5 7.43 -5.11 14.49
N LEU A 6 7.59 -4.31 13.43
CA LEU A 6 8.67 -4.42 12.46
C LEU A 6 9.90 -3.62 12.88
N ASN A 7 11.08 -4.23 12.73
CA ASN A 7 12.34 -3.50 12.86
C ASN A 7 12.60 -2.60 11.63
N ALA A 8 13.56 -1.68 11.73
CA ALA A 8 13.85 -0.70 10.68
C ALA A 8 14.16 -1.33 9.31
N LYS A 9 14.87 -2.46 9.29
CA LYS A 9 15.21 -3.20 8.08
C LYS A 9 13.97 -3.78 7.40
N GLN A 10 13.10 -4.43 8.19
CA GLN A 10 11.83 -4.98 7.73
C GLN A 10 10.90 -3.91 7.16
N LYS A 11 10.78 -2.75 7.83
CA LYS A 11 9.99 -1.62 7.32
C LYS A 11 10.51 -1.13 5.96
N SER A 12 11.82 -0.98 5.82
CA SER A 12 12.44 -0.56 4.55
C SER A 12 12.23 -1.57 3.43
N ILE A 13 12.23 -2.87 3.72
CA ILE A 13 11.91 -3.91 2.74
C ILE A 13 10.44 -3.82 2.32
N ALA A 14 9.50 -3.68 3.27
CA ALA A 14 8.08 -3.51 2.96
C ALA A 14 7.82 -2.25 2.12
N GLU A 15 8.42 -1.11 2.48
CA GLU A 15 8.32 0.15 1.72
C GLU A 15 8.84 -0.01 0.28
N ALA A 16 10.03 -0.60 0.10
CA ALA A 16 10.61 -0.82 -1.22
C ALA A 16 9.79 -1.78 -2.08
N ALA A 17 9.33 -2.89 -1.51
CA ALA A 17 8.48 -3.86 -2.18
C ALA A 17 7.14 -3.24 -2.64
N ALA A 18 6.52 -2.42 -1.78
CA ALA A 18 5.28 -1.73 -2.08
C ALA A 18 5.45 -0.68 -3.21
N TYR A 19 6.50 0.14 -3.18
CA TYR A 19 6.78 1.09 -4.26
C TYR A 19 7.17 0.40 -5.58
N ALA A 20 7.91 -0.71 -5.53
CA ALA A 20 8.24 -1.51 -6.70
C ALA A 20 6.98 -2.09 -7.36
N ALA A 21 6.03 -2.60 -6.58
CA ALA A 21 4.75 -3.12 -7.07
C ALA A 21 3.93 -2.06 -7.81
N ARG A 22 3.90 -0.83 -7.28
CA ARG A 22 3.25 0.34 -7.93
C ARG A 22 4.07 0.91 -9.08
N GLY A 23 5.35 0.57 -9.13
CA GLY A 23 6.38 1.11 -10.00
C GLY A 23 6.57 2.62 -9.89
N ASN A 24 6.42 3.16 -8.68
CA ASN A 24 6.82 4.51 -8.34
C ASN A 24 8.35 4.53 -8.13
N GLN A 25 9.12 4.88 -9.16
CA GLN A 25 10.59 4.82 -9.10
C GLN A 25 11.19 5.85 -8.13
N ALA A 26 10.57 7.03 -8.00
CA ALA A 26 11.04 8.05 -7.07
C ALA A 26 10.86 7.62 -5.61
N GLY A 27 9.67 7.11 -5.26
CA GLY A 27 9.40 6.54 -3.94
C GLY A 27 10.27 5.32 -3.64
N LEU A 28 10.45 4.44 -4.63
CA LEU A 28 11.33 3.28 -4.52
C LEU A 28 12.77 3.70 -4.22
N LYS A 29 13.35 4.65 -4.96
CA LYS A 29 14.72 5.12 -4.75
C LYS A 29 14.94 5.65 -3.33
N GLN A 30 13.97 6.40 -2.79
CA GLN A 30 14.02 6.89 -1.41
C GLN A 30 13.97 5.73 -0.40
N ALA A 31 13.06 4.77 -0.59
CA ALA A 31 12.93 3.61 0.28
C ALA A 31 14.18 2.71 0.26
N LEU A 32 14.78 2.50 -0.93
CA LEU A 32 16.04 1.77 -1.08
C LEU A 32 17.19 2.48 -0.38
N SER A 33 17.36 3.79 -0.58
CA SER A 33 18.43 4.55 0.10
C SER A 33 18.30 4.47 1.62
N LYS A 34 17.09 4.71 2.14
CA LYS A 34 16.79 4.58 3.58
C LYS A 34 17.06 3.17 4.09
N GLY A 35 16.75 2.14 3.29
CA GLY A 35 16.99 0.75 3.68
C GLY A 35 18.46 0.38 3.73
N LEU A 36 19.27 0.84 2.78
CA LEU A 36 20.73 0.68 2.81
C LEU A 36 21.31 1.34 4.08
N ASP A 37 20.82 2.54 4.42
CA ASP A 37 21.22 3.24 5.66
C ASP A 37 20.75 2.48 6.94
N ASN A 38 19.63 1.74 6.86
CA ASN A 38 19.10 0.91 7.94
C ASN A 38 19.70 -0.53 7.99
N GLY A 39 20.68 -0.85 7.14
CA GLY A 39 21.35 -2.15 7.13
C GLY A 39 20.63 -3.26 6.34
N VAL A 40 19.75 -2.89 5.41
CA VAL A 40 19.38 -3.81 4.32
C VAL A 40 20.58 -3.90 3.39
N SER A 41 21.08 -5.10 3.13
CA SER A 41 22.18 -5.29 2.18
C SER A 41 21.67 -5.17 0.74
N VAL A 42 22.60 -4.86 -0.17
CA VAL A 42 22.30 -4.78 -1.60
C VAL A 42 21.73 -6.10 -2.13
N ASN A 43 22.30 -7.25 -1.75
CA ASN A 43 21.83 -8.54 -2.23
C ASN A 43 20.44 -8.90 -1.68
N GLU A 44 20.07 -8.46 -0.48
CA GLU A 44 18.70 -8.62 0.01
C GLU A 44 17.72 -7.81 -0.84
N PHE A 45 18.04 -6.56 -1.19
CA PHE A 45 17.21 -5.81 -2.11
C PHE A 45 17.15 -6.43 -3.51
N LYS A 46 18.27 -6.92 -4.05
CA LYS A 46 18.27 -7.65 -5.33
C LYS A 46 17.29 -8.83 -5.28
N GLU A 47 17.26 -9.62 -4.21
CA GLU A 47 16.30 -10.73 -4.07
C GLU A 47 14.86 -10.27 -4.04
N ILE A 48 14.54 -9.25 -3.25
CA ILE A 48 13.17 -8.73 -3.15
C ILE A 48 12.71 -8.14 -4.49
N LEU A 49 13.58 -7.42 -5.19
CA LEU A 49 13.27 -6.81 -6.48
C LEU A 49 13.20 -7.82 -7.62
N VAL A 50 13.94 -8.93 -7.55
CA VAL A 50 13.74 -10.10 -8.42
C VAL A 50 12.40 -10.76 -8.12
N GLN A 51 12.03 -10.95 -6.86
CA GLN A 51 10.74 -11.54 -6.46
C GLN A 51 9.53 -10.73 -6.97
N THR A 52 9.66 -9.41 -7.12
CA THR A 52 8.66 -8.55 -7.80
C THR A 52 8.25 -9.07 -9.17
N TYR A 53 9.12 -9.80 -9.88
CA TYR A 53 8.81 -10.43 -11.18
C TYR A 53 7.55 -11.29 -11.09
N ALA A 54 7.45 -12.13 -10.06
CA ALA A 54 6.40 -13.12 -9.94
C ALA A 54 5.05 -12.50 -9.57
N TYR A 55 5.08 -11.46 -8.74
CA TYR A 55 3.86 -10.85 -8.20
C TYR A 55 3.41 -9.60 -8.96
N CYS A 56 4.32 -8.92 -9.65
CA CYS A 56 4.08 -7.62 -10.29
C CYS A 56 4.46 -7.60 -11.77
N GLY A 57 5.00 -8.70 -12.30
CA GLY A 57 5.44 -8.83 -13.68
C GLY A 57 6.88 -8.37 -13.90
N PHE A 58 7.52 -8.97 -14.90
CA PHE A 58 8.91 -8.70 -15.23
C PHE A 58 9.26 -7.21 -15.47
N PRO A 59 8.39 -6.35 -16.07
CA PRO A 59 8.75 -4.95 -16.28
C PRO A 59 8.91 -4.19 -14.97
N ARG A 60 8.07 -4.48 -13.96
CA ARG A 60 8.17 -3.85 -12.63
C ARG A 60 9.47 -4.26 -11.93
N SER A 61 9.84 -5.54 -12.04
CA SER A 61 11.11 -6.06 -11.51
C SER A 61 12.33 -5.40 -12.16
N LEU A 62 12.40 -5.36 -13.49
CA LEU A 62 13.53 -4.75 -14.21
C LEU A 62 13.68 -3.26 -13.91
N ASN A 63 12.58 -2.50 -13.90
CA ASN A 63 12.63 -1.08 -13.56
C ASN A 63 13.11 -0.85 -12.13
N ALA A 64 12.65 -1.67 -11.18
CA ALA A 64 13.08 -1.57 -9.80
C ALA A 64 14.58 -1.91 -9.64
N LEU A 65 15.06 -2.97 -10.30
CA LEU A 65 16.47 -3.34 -10.30
C LEU A 65 17.35 -2.26 -10.94
N ASN A 66 16.90 -1.63 -12.02
CA ASN A 66 17.61 -0.48 -12.62
C ASN A 66 17.69 0.70 -11.64
N THR A 67 16.60 0.98 -10.89
CA THR A 67 16.61 2.01 -9.84
C THR A 67 17.62 1.71 -8.75
N LEU A 68 17.72 0.45 -8.29
CA LEU A 68 18.74 0.04 -7.32
C LEU A 68 20.16 0.18 -7.89
N MET A 69 20.38 -0.28 -9.13
CA MET A 69 21.68 -0.20 -9.80
C MET A 69 22.17 1.25 -9.92
N SER A 70 21.33 2.16 -10.41
CA SER A 70 21.68 3.59 -10.46
C SER A 70 21.93 4.19 -9.08
N LEU A 71 21.18 3.76 -8.05
CA LEU A 71 21.40 4.21 -6.68
C LEU A 71 22.74 3.71 -6.12
N GLU A 72 23.15 2.47 -6.39
CA GLU A 72 24.48 1.95 -5.99
C GLU A 72 25.60 2.81 -6.61
N GLU A 73 25.49 3.14 -7.89
CA GLU A 73 26.46 4.01 -8.59
C GLU A 73 26.53 5.41 -7.95
N GLU A 74 25.38 6.04 -7.69
CA GLU A 74 25.30 7.35 -7.03
C GLU A 74 25.89 7.33 -5.61
N ARG A 75 25.75 6.22 -4.90
CA ARG A 75 26.28 6.02 -3.55
C ARG A 75 27.75 5.59 -3.55
N GLY A 76 28.36 5.40 -4.73
CA GLY A 76 29.76 5.04 -4.90
C GLY A 76 30.08 3.56 -4.66
N ASN A 77 29.09 2.67 -4.80
CA ASN A 77 29.23 1.20 -4.70
C ASN A 77 29.89 0.72 -3.39
N LYS A 78 29.64 1.41 -2.28
CA LYS A 78 30.27 1.14 -0.97
C LYS A 78 29.36 0.44 0.04
N ASP A 79 28.08 0.31 -0.29
CA ASP A 79 27.09 -0.29 0.60
C ASP A 79 27.34 -1.79 0.81
N GLU A 80 26.93 -2.30 1.97
CA GLU A 80 27.11 -3.71 2.32
C GLU A 80 26.41 -4.61 1.30
N GLN A 81 27.19 -5.48 0.66
CA GLN A 81 26.65 -6.34 -0.40
C GLN A 81 25.80 -7.48 0.17
N GLY A 82 26.12 -8.00 1.35
CA GLY A 82 25.44 -9.17 1.93
C GLY A 82 25.75 -10.47 1.17
N LYS A 83 25.14 -11.58 1.60
CA LYS A 83 25.39 -12.90 1.00
C LYS A 83 24.71 -13.07 -0.36
N LEU A 84 25.41 -13.74 -1.27
CA LEU A 84 24.80 -14.33 -2.47
C LEU A 84 24.04 -15.62 -2.08
N PRO A 85 23.03 -16.04 -2.86
CA PRO A 85 22.37 -17.32 -2.59
C PRO A 85 23.35 -18.49 -2.76
N SER A 86 23.10 -19.57 -2.04
CA SER A 86 23.76 -20.84 -2.30
C SER A 86 23.42 -21.39 -3.70
N ALA A 87 24.24 -22.33 -4.16
CA ALA A 87 24.01 -23.00 -5.44
C ALA A 87 22.63 -23.67 -5.43
N LYS A 88 21.94 -23.57 -6.57
CA LYS A 88 20.63 -24.17 -6.77
C LYS A 88 20.70 -25.69 -6.49
N PRO A 89 19.69 -26.28 -5.83
CA PRO A 89 19.62 -27.73 -5.65
C PRO A 89 19.74 -28.47 -6.99
N GLN A 90 20.48 -29.57 -7.01
CA GLN A 90 20.54 -30.45 -8.17
C GLN A 90 19.23 -31.25 -8.28
N GLY A 91 18.73 -31.45 -9.50
CA GLY A 91 17.51 -32.21 -9.77
C GLY A 91 16.46 -31.40 -10.52
N ASN A 92 15.23 -31.90 -10.48
CA ASN A 92 14.09 -31.33 -11.20
C ASN A 92 13.46 -30.17 -10.43
N SER A 93 13.36 -29.00 -11.08
CA SER A 93 12.72 -27.79 -10.55
C SER A 93 11.34 -28.02 -9.93
N LEU A 94 10.54 -28.87 -10.57
CA LEU A 94 9.17 -29.13 -10.14
C LEU A 94 9.13 -29.86 -8.79
N ASP A 95 10.02 -30.82 -8.56
CA ASP A 95 9.96 -31.69 -7.39
C ASP A 95 10.34 -30.92 -6.13
N TYR A 96 11.51 -30.31 -6.12
CA TYR A 96 11.94 -29.54 -4.94
C TYR A 96 11.14 -28.22 -4.80
N GLY A 97 10.62 -27.67 -5.89
CA GLY A 97 9.65 -26.57 -5.86
C GLY A 97 8.34 -26.95 -5.17
N THR A 98 7.83 -28.17 -5.42
CA THR A 98 6.66 -28.73 -4.74
C THR A 98 6.93 -28.92 -3.24
N GLU A 99 8.11 -29.42 -2.88
CA GLU A 99 8.52 -29.54 -1.48
C GLU A 99 8.60 -28.19 -0.77
N ASN A 100 9.22 -27.19 -1.41
CA ASN A 100 9.33 -25.84 -0.88
C ASN A 100 7.95 -25.21 -0.68
N GLN A 101 7.07 -25.30 -1.68
CA GLN A 101 5.69 -24.82 -1.58
C GLN A 101 4.96 -25.48 -0.41
N THR A 102 5.05 -26.81 -0.29
CA THR A 102 4.37 -27.56 0.77
C THR A 102 4.86 -27.16 2.15
N LYS A 103 6.18 -26.98 2.33
CA LYS A 103 6.77 -26.54 3.60
C LYS A 103 6.36 -25.10 3.94
N LEU A 104 6.42 -24.20 2.96
CA LEU A 104 6.07 -22.79 3.13
C LEU A 104 4.58 -22.63 3.49
N VAL A 105 3.69 -23.38 2.83
CA VAL A 105 2.24 -23.29 3.03
C VAL A 105 1.76 -24.12 4.23
N GLY A 106 2.55 -25.11 4.66
CA GLY A 106 2.21 -26.07 5.72
C GLY A 106 1.33 -27.24 5.24
N GLN A 107 0.99 -27.29 3.96
CA GLN A 107 0.18 -28.35 3.36
C GLN A 107 0.37 -28.41 1.83
N PRO A 108 0.10 -29.55 1.19
CA PRO A 108 0.13 -29.64 -0.27
C PRO A 108 -0.90 -28.70 -0.91
N VAL A 109 -0.47 -27.95 -1.92
CA VAL A 109 -1.36 -27.08 -2.69
C VAL A 109 -1.94 -27.88 -3.87
N THR A 110 -3.28 -28.00 -3.87
CA THR A 110 -4.06 -28.72 -4.89
C THR A 110 -5.34 -27.95 -5.18
N GLY A 111 -6.02 -28.25 -6.29
CA GLY A 111 -7.30 -27.63 -6.61
C GLY A 111 -7.65 -27.62 -8.10
N LYS A 112 -8.94 -27.40 -8.39
CA LYS A 112 -9.50 -27.43 -9.76
C LYS A 112 -8.84 -26.46 -10.73
N LEU A 113 -8.27 -25.35 -10.24
CA LEU A 113 -7.53 -24.41 -11.08
C LEU A 113 -6.30 -25.07 -11.72
N TYR A 114 -5.58 -25.87 -10.94
CA TYR A 114 -4.37 -26.57 -11.37
C TYR A 114 -4.70 -27.77 -12.27
N GLU A 115 -5.87 -28.40 -12.09
CA GLU A 115 -6.37 -29.41 -13.03
C GLU A 115 -6.82 -28.79 -14.35
N PHE A 116 -7.46 -27.62 -14.29
CA PHE A 116 -7.96 -26.89 -15.46
C PHE A 116 -6.83 -26.36 -16.33
N ALA A 117 -5.76 -25.84 -15.73
CA ALA A 117 -4.60 -25.31 -16.43
C ALA A 117 -3.28 -25.78 -15.78
N PRO A 118 -2.84 -27.04 -16.00
CA PRO A 118 -1.67 -27.61 -15.33
C PRO A 118 -0.37 -26.81 -15.48
N ALA A 119 -0.23 -26.07 -16.58
CA ALA A 119 0.93 -25.20 -16.80
C ALA A 119 1.11 -24.15 -15.69
N ILE A 120 0.02 -23.63 -15.09
CA ILE A 120 0.15 -22.65 -14.00
C ILE A 120 0.73 -23.29 -12.74
N ASP A 121 0.37 -24.55 -12.47
CA ASP A 121 0.89 -25.31 -11.34
C ASP A 121 2.39 -25.57 -11.51
N GLU A 122 2.80 -25.97 -12.72
CA GLU A 122 4.20 -26.18 -13.07
C GLU A 122 5.00 -24.88 -12.94
N TYR A 123 4.52 -23.75 -13.48
CA TYR A 123 5.24 -22.47 -13.38
C TYR A 123 5.35 -21.98 -11.94
N LEU A 124 4.30 -22.14 -11.14
CA LEU A 124 4.37 -21.79 -9.72
C LEU A 124 5.38 -22.70 -9.00
N LYS A 125 5.28 -24.02 -9.14
CA LYS A 125 6.17 -24.94 -8.43
C LYS A 125 7.60 -24.86 -8.92
N ALA A 126 7.84 -25.04 -10.22
CA ALA A 126 9.18 -25.10 -10.78
C ALA A 126 9.91 -23.75 -10.73
N HIS A 127 9.24 -22.66 -11.12
CA HIS A 127 9.90 -21.36 -11.24
C HIS A 127 9.73 -20.51 -9.98
N LEU A 128 8.50 -20.30 -9.48
CA LEU A 128 8.33 -19.48 -8.27
C LEU A 128 8.93 -20.16 -7.03
N PHE A 129 8.49 -21.37 -6.71
CA PHE A 129 8.95 -22.09 -5.52
C PHE A 129 10.32 -22.77 -5.70
N GLY A 130 10.64 -23.13 -6.95
CA GLY A 130 11.87 -23.81 -7.30
C GLY A 130 13.03 -22.90 -7.74
N ASP A 131 12.79 -21.69 -8.24
CA ASP A 131 13.90 -20.77 -8.58
C ASP A 131 13.97 -19.59 -7.63
N ILE A 132 12.84 -18.96 -7.31
CA ILE A 132 12.82 -17.73 -6.51
C ILE A 132 12.86 -18.04 -5.02
N PHE A 133 11.92 -18.84 -4.50
CA PHE A 133 11.85 -19.15 -3.05
C PHE A 133 12.85 -20.20 -2.58
N ALA A 134 13.54 -20.87 -3.51
CA ALA A 134 14.64 -21.78 -3.20
C ALA A 134 15.94 -21.04 -2.84
N ARG A 135 16.04 -19.74 -3.15
CA ARG A 135 17.23 -18.92 -2.86
C ARG A 135 17.23 -18.52 -1.40
N ASP A 136 18.32 -18.81 -0.70
CA ASP A 136 18.43 -18.80 0.76
C ASP A 136 19.20 -17.59 1.32
N ASN A 137 19.51 -16.61 0.49
CA ASN A 137 20.10 -15.34 0.93
C ASN A 137 19.09 -14.39 1.58
N VAL A 138 17.79 -14.65 1.45
CA VAL A 138 16.69 -14.04 2.21
C VAL A 138 15.80 -15.15 2.76
N ASP A 139 15.50 -15.10 4.06
CA ASP A 139 14.61 -16.08 4.70
C ASP A 139 13.14 -15.95 4.26
N TRP A 140 12.37 -17.02 4.48
CA TRP A 140 10.97 -17.07 4.05
C TRP A 140 10.07 -16.06 4.75
N GLN A 141 10.33 -15.74 6.02
CA GLN A 141 9.57 -14.71 6.73
C GLN A 141 9.70 -13.35 6.04
N THR A 142 10.92 -12.98 5.67
CA THR A 142 11.23 -11.73 4.96
C THR A 142 10.70 -11.74 3.53
N ARG A 143 10.73 -12.89 2.84
CA ARG A 143 10.11 -13.04 1.52
C ARG A 143 8.60 -12.83 1.59
N GLU A 144 7.92 -13.43 2.57
CA GLU A 144 6.48 -13.25 2.75
C GLU A 144 6.12 -11.84 3.15
N LEU A 145 6.91 -11.18 4.01
CA LEU A 145 6.75 -9.76 4.33
C LEU A 145 6.73 -8.90 3.06
N ALA A 146 7.70 -9.11 2.17
CA ALA A 146 7.76 -8.38 0.90
C ALA A 146 6.60 -8.74 -0.03
N THR A 147 6.21 -10.02 -0.11
CA THR A 147 5.06 -10.46 -0.91
C THR A 147 3.76 -9.82 -0.44
N ILE A 148 3.50 -9.79 0.86
CA ILE A 148 2.31 -9.14 1.45
C ILE A 148 2.31 -7.66 1.09
N ALA A 149 3.45 -6.97 1.22
CA ALA A 149 3.56 -5.56 0.83
C ALA A 149 3.27 -5.33 -0.66
N MET A 150 3.77 -6.20 -1.55
CA MET A 150 3.49 -6.12 -2.99
C MET A 150 2.02 -6.35 -3.31
N LEU A 151 1.41 -7.39 -2.73
CA LEU A 151 0.01 -7.76 -2.99
C LEU A 151 -0.95 -6.73 -2.41
N ALA A 152 -0.70 -6.22 -1.20
CA ALA A 152 -1.47 -5.13 -0.59
C ALA A 152 -1.33 -3.80 -1.37
N SER A 153 -0.36 -3.72 -2.28
CA SER A 153 -0.16 -2.58 -3.16
C SER A 153 -0.91 -2.65 -4.48
N ARG A 154 -1.76 -3.67 -4.67
CA ARG A 154 -2.47 -3.95 -5.92
C ARG A 154 -3.93 -4.29 -5.65
N GLU A 155 -4.81 -3.85 -6.54
CA GLU A 155 -6.23 -4.20 -6.52
C GLU A 155 -6.48 -5.50 -7.30
N GLY A 156 -7.52 -6.26 -6.90
CA GLY A 156 -7.98 -7.46 -7.60
C GLY A 156 -7.17 -8.72 -7.33
N VAL A 157 -6.35 -8.71 -6.26
CA VAL A 157 -5.50 -9.83 -5.83
C VAL A 157 -5.72 -10.19 -4.36
N GLU A 158 -6.88 -9.84 -3.80
CA GLU A 158 -7.20 -9.96 -2.37
C GLU A 158 -7.16 -11.43 -1.90
N SER A 159 -7.55 -12.38 -2.77
CA SER A 159 -7.45 -13.81 -2.45
C SER A 159 -5.99 -14.24 -2.25
N GLN A 160 -5.07 -13.73 -3.07
CA GLN A 160 -3.64 -14.00 -2.94
C GLN A 160 -3.07 -13.31 -1.71
N LEU A 161 -3.44 -12.04 -1.46
CA LEU A 161 -3.03 -11.32 -0.26
C LEU A 161 -3.41 -12.08 1.02
N ASN A 162 -4.66 -12.53 1.12
CA ASN A 162 -5.13 -13.31 2.27
C ASN A 162 -4.38 -14.64 2.41
N SER A 163 -4.07 -15.32 1.30
CA SER A 163 -3.25 -16.54 1.32
C SER A 163 -1.85 -16.25 1.85
N HIS A 164 -1.19 -15.20 1.38
CA HIS A 164 0.17 -14.83 1.80
C HIS A 164 0.23 -14.28 3.23
N ILE A 165 -0.82 -13.64 3.74
CA ILE A 165 -0.92 -13.32 5.17
C ILE A 165 -0.89 -14.60 6.00
N ASN A 166 -1.69 -15.61 5.63
CA ASN A 166 -1.71 -16.89 6.35
C ASN A 166 -0.38 -17.64 6.26
N ILE A 167 0.25 -17.65 5.08
CA ILE A 167 1.57 -18.24 4.85
C ILE A 167 2.63 -17.50 5.68
N GLY A 168 2.64 -16.16 5.65
CA GLY A 168 3.53 -15.34 6.45
C GLY A 168 3.41 -15.63 7.94
N LYS A 169 2.19 -15.75 8.46
CA LYS A 169 1.92 -16.13 9.86
C LYS A 169 2.39 -17.54 10.19
N HIS A 170 2.18 -18.51 9.29
CA HIS A 170 2.72 -19.86 9.44
C HIS A 170 4.25 -19.86 9.54
N ASN A 171 4.91 -18.93 8.84
CA ASN A 171 6.36 -18.74 8.85
C ASN A 171 6.83 -17.68 9.87
N GLY A 172 5.99 -17.36 10.86
CA GLY A 172 6.38 -16.61 12.05
C GLY A 172 6.13 -15.11 12.04
N LEU A 173 5.47 -14.53 11.02
CA LEU A 173 4.99 -13.14 11.12
C LEU A 173 3.88 -13.04 12.18
N THR A 174 3.94 -12.02 13.04
CA THR A 174 2.86 -11.76 14.00
C THR A 174 1.72 -10.97 13.36
N ASP A 175 0.56 -10.92 14.02
CA ASP A 175 -0.58 -10.11 13.56
C ASP A 175 -0.24 -8.62 13.54
N GLU A 176 0.53 -8.14 14.51
CA GLU A 176 0.99 -6.75 14.59
C GLU A 176 1.97 -6.42 13.45
N GLN A 177 2.85 -7.36 13.09
CA GLN A 177 3.74 -7.20 11.95
C GLN A 177 2.97 -7.15 10.63
N VAL A 178 1.97 -8.03 10.45
CA VAL A 178 1.10 -8.00 9.27
C VAL A 178 0.35 -6.68 9.18
N ALA A 179 -0.24 -6.20 10.28
CA ALA A 179 -0.92 -4.92 10.30
C ALA A 179 0.02 -3.78 9.88
N GLU A 180 1.23 -3.74 10.41
CA GLU A 180 2.22 -2.72 10.05
C GLU A 180 2.67 -2.82 8.57
N ILE A 181 2.77 -4.02 7.99
CA ILE A 181 3.03 -4.20 6.55
C ILE A 181 1.88 -3.61 5.71
N LEU A 182 0.63 -3.87 6.09
CA LEU A 182 -0.55 -3.36 5.39
C LEU A 182 -0.65 -1.84 5.50
N ASP A 183 -0.32 -1.26 6.65
CA ASP A 183 -0.26 0.20 6.85
C ASP A 183 0.81 0.83 5.95
N ILE A 184 2.03 0.26 5.91
CA ILE A 184 3.11 0.69 4.99
C ILE A 184 2.65 0.61 3.53
N ALA A 185 2.00 -0.49 3.15
CA ALA A 185 1.46 -0.65 1.80
C ALA A 185 0.39 0.43 1.51
N GLY A 186 -0.54 0.70 2.43
CA GLY A 186 -1.54 1.75 2.28
C GLY A 186 -0.92 3.14 2.14
N GLU A 187 0.01 3.48 3.03
CA GLU A 187 0.75 4.74 3.03
C GLU A 187 1.49 5.00 1.72
N THR A 188 2.22 4.00 1.23
CA THR A 188 2.96 4.10 -0.04
C THR A 188 2.02 4.29 -1.22
N GLY A 189 0.80 3.75 -1.16
CA GLY A 189 -0.27 4.02 -2.13
C GLY A 189 -0.75 5.46 -2.08
N ALA A 190 -1.06 5.94 -0.88
CA ALA A 190 -1.43 7.33 -0.64
C ALA A 190 -0.30 8.31 -1.04
N LYS A 191 0.98 7.93 -0.90
CA LYS A 191 2.13 8.74 -1.32
C LYS A 191 2.42 8.65 -2.83
N SER A 192 1.84 7.68 -3.53
CA SER A 192 2.05 7.44 -4.96
C SER A 192 0.96 8.03 -5.87
N VAL A 193 -0.03 8.75 -5.32
CA VAL A 193 -1.08 9.38 -6.14
C VAL A 193 -0.52 10.50 -7.01
N LEU A 194 -1.08 10.61 -8.22
CA LEU A 194 -0.65 11.52 -9.28
C LEU A 194 -0.49 12.98 -8.83
N PHE A 195 -1.38 13.44 -7.96
CA PHE A 195 -1.43 14.82 -7.51
C PHE A 195 -0.67 15.08 -6.20
N GLY A 196 0.21 14.15 -5.78
CA GLY A 196 1.06 14.29 -4.60
C GLY A 196 0.31 14.14 -3.28
N PHE A 197 1.02 13.74 -2.22
CA PHE A 197 0.44 13.50 -0.89
C PHE A 197 0.12 14.79 -0.12
N GLY A 198 0.94 15.83 -0.29
CA GLY A 198 0.81 17.10 0.41
C GLY A 198 1.47 17.14 1.79
N THR A 199 1.21 18.22 2.51
CA THR A 199 1.68 18.44 3.89
C THR A 199 0.56 18.21 4.89
N GLU A 200 0.90 17.86 6.13
CA GLU A 200 -0.11 17.68 7.19
C GLU A 200 -0.96 18.95 7.37
N ASN A 201 -2.28 18.78 7.41
CA ASN A 201 -3.28 19.84 7.47
C ASN A 201 -3.46 20.36 8.91
N THR A 202 -2.38 20.89 9.46
CA THR A 202 -2.36 21.38 10.86
C THR A 202 -3.28 22.59 11.08
N ALA A 203 -3.52 23.40 10.04
CA ALA A 203 -4.37 24.59 10.11
C ALA A 203 -5.85 24.26 10.43
N TYR A 204 -6.35 23.12 9.95
CA TYR A 204 -7.74 22.69 10.18
C TYR A 204 -7.84 21.51 11.14
N ALA A 205 -6.75 21.03 11.75
CA ALA A 205 -6.71 19.81 12.56
C ALA A 205 -7.82 19.71 13.64
N LYS A 206 -8.26 20.84 14.21
CA LYS A 206 -9.37 20.88 15.19
C LYS A 206 -10.74 20.45 14.66
N TYR A 207 -10.91 20.39 13.33
CA TYR A 207 -12.13 19.94 12.66
C TYR A 207 -12.00 18.52 12.10
N PHE A 208 -10.95 17.79 12.49
CA PHE A 208 -10.69 16.43 12.05
C PHE A 208 -10.45 15.53 13.26
N ILE A 209 -10.89 14.29 13.13
CA ILE A 209 -10.44 13.18 13.96
C ILE A 209 -9.39 12.45 13.12
N GLY A 210 -8.19 12.23 13.67
CA GLY A 210 -7.04 11.72 12.91
C GLY A 210 -6.36 12.79 12.03
N LYS A 211 -5.34 12.38 11.28
CA LYS A 211 -4.53 13.26 10.42
C LYS A 211 -5.02 13.31 9.00
N SER A 212 -5.09 14.52 8.47
CA SER A 212 -5.29 14.80 7.06
C SER A 212 -4.10 15.53 6.45
N TYR A 213 -3.91 15.38 5.15
CA TYR A 213 -2.83 15.98 4.37
C TYR A 213 -3.41 16.71 3.16
N LEU A 214 -2.83 17.86 2.83
CA LEU A 214 -3.33 18.75 1.80
C LEU A 214 -2.22 19.07 0.79
N GLN A 215 -2.52 18.81 -0.48
CA GLN A 215 -1.72 19.29 -1.61
C GLN A 215 -2.60 20.24 -2.45
N PRO A 216 -2.43 21.56 -2.33
CA PRO A 216 -3.11 22.51 -3.20
C PRO A 216 -2.76 22.22 -4.67
N LEU A 217 -3.77 22.20 -5.54
CA LEU A 217 -3.57 21.98 -6.98
C LEU A 217 -3.77 23.30 -7.73
N THR A 218 -4.90 23.96 -7.49
CA THR A 218 -5.22 25.26 -8.09
C THR A 218 -5.82 26.17 -7.04
N VAL A 219 -5.29 27.39 -6.94
CA VAL A 219 -5.83 28.47 -6.09
C VAL A 219 -6.44 29.59 -6.91
N GLU A 220 -6.11 29.66 -8.20
CA GLU A 220 -6.68 30.60 -9.16
C GLU A 220 -7.76 29.92 -10.01
N GLY A 221 -8.88 30.60 -10.24
CA GLY A 221 -10.04 30.00 -10.90
C GLY A 221 -10.73 29.01 -9.98
N ILE A 222 -10.91 27.76 -10.42
CA ILE A 222 -11.58 26.72 -9.63
C ILE A 222 -10.64 26.27 -8.51
N SER A 223 -11.02 26.53 -7.26
CA SER A 223 -10.21 26.10 -6.12
C SER A 223 -10.26 24.58 -5.99
N SER A 224 -9.08 23.95 -5.97
CA SER A 224 -8.98 22.50 -5.81
C SER A 224 -7.75 22.07 -5.03
N ALA A 225 -7.91 20.99 -4.28
CA ALA A 225 -6.83 20.37 -3.54
C ALA A 225 -6.97 18.85 -3.53
N ASN A 226 -5.83 18.15 -3.61
CA ASN A 226 -5.76 16.73 -3.30
C ASN A 226 -5.70 16.59 -1.77
N VAL A 227 -6.68 15.90 -1.20
CA VAL A 227 -6.84 15.70 0.25
C VAL A 227 -6.64 14.22 0.53
N THR A 228 -5.77 13.91 1.50
CA THR A 228 -5.51 12.54 1.92
C THR A 228 -5.81 12.37 3.40
N PHE A 229 -6.54 11.33 3.76
CA PHE A 229 -6.87 10.93 5.13
C PHE A 229 -6.14 9.64 5.47
N GLU A 230 -5.48 9.62 6.63
CA GLU A 230 -4.99 8.37 7.22
C GLU A 230 -6.18 7.48 7.63
N PRO A 231 -5.99 6.17 7.84
CA PRO A 231 -7.06 5.27 8.28
C PRO A 231 -7.81 5.83 9.50
N ARG A 232 -9.14 5.69 9.49
CA ARG A 232 -10.10 6.29 10.45
C ARG A 232 -10.21 7.82 10.44
N CYS A 233 -9.35 8.54 9.73
CA CYS A 233 -9.43 10.00 9.71
C CYS A 233 -10.71 10.47 9.02
N ARG A 234 -11.39 11.44 9.62
CA ARG A 234 -12.64 12.01 9.11
C ARG A 234 -12.79 13.45 9.55
N ASN A 235 -13.40 14.27 8.72
CA ASN A 235 -13.75 15.63 9.11
C ASN A 235 -15.03 15.66 9.95
N ASN A 236 -15.22 16.77 10.67
CA ASN A 236 -16.46 17.07 11.34
C ASN A 236 -17.58 17.25 10.31
N TRP A 237 -18.82 17.11 10.77
CA TRP A 237 -19.96 17.56 10.00
C TRP A 237 -19.76 19.03 9.60
N HIS A 238 -20.09 19.36 8.36
CA HIS A 238 -19.99 20.74 7.88
C HIS A 238 -20.98 21.03 6.76
N ILE A 239 -21.19 22.33 6.52
CA ILE A 239 -22.08 22.87 5.50
C ILE A 239 -21.29 23.85 4.64
N HIS A 240 -21.40 23.73 3.32
CA HIS A 240 -20.90 24.76 2.40
C HIS A 240 -22.03 25.76 2.09
N HIS A 241 -21.75 27.04 2.29
CA HIS A 241 -22.68 28.15 2.05
C HIS A 241 -22.33 28.87 0.75
N LYS A 242 -23.35 29.26 -0.03
CA LYS A 242 -23.24 29.95 -1.32
C LYS A 242 -22.45 29.19 -2.39
N THR A 243 -22.03 27.96 -2.13
CA THR A 243 -21.37 27.10 -3.12
C THR A 243 -21.52 25.63 -2.72
N GLY A 244 -21.34 24.75 -3.70
CA GLY A 244 -21.23 23.30 -3.48
C GLY A 244 -19.78 22.82 -3.52
N GLN A 245 -19.62 21.53 -3.29
CA GLN A 245 -18.33 20.85 -3.41
C GLN A 245 -18.50 19.57 -4.23
N THR A 246 -17.50 19.24 -5.04
CA THR A 246 -17.42 17.95 -5.73
C THR A 246 -16.16 17.23 -5.28
N LEU A 247 -16.30 15.95 -4.94
CA LEU A 247 -15.18 15.07 -4.60
C LEU A 247 -14.95 14.10 -5.76
N PHE A 248 -13.71 14.03 -6.24
CA PHE A 248 -13.24 13.00 -7.17
C PHE A 248 -12.33 12.04 -6.42
N VAL A 249 -12.76 10.80 -6.20
CA VAL A 249 -11.97 9.84 -5.43
C VAL A 249 -10.85 9.29 -6.32
N VAL A 250 -9.61 9.45 -5.87
CA VAL A 250 -8.43 9.08 -6.67
C VAL A 250 -7.67 7.88 -6.14
N SER A 251 -7.82 7.53 -4.85
CA SER A 251 -7.18 6.33 -4.27
C SER A 251 -7.82 5.92 -2.95
N GLY A 252 -7.75 4.62 -2.64
CA GLY A 252 -8.13 4.07 -1.36
C GLY A 252 -9.64 3.93 -1.12
N ARG A 253 -10.03 3.67 0.14
CA ARG A 253 -11.45 3.51 0.54
C ARG A 253 -11.84 4.49 1.63
N GLY A 254 -13.02 5.07 1.49
CA GLY A 254 -13.53 6.08 2.40
C GLY A 254 -15.04 6.07 2.53
N TRP A 255 -15.55 7.10 3.20
CA TRP A 255 -16.96 7.30 3.48
C TRP A 255 -17.35 8.72 3.14
N TYR A 256 -18.57 8.89 2.68
CA TYR A 256 -19.29 10.15 2.62
C TYR A 256 -20.67 9.96 3.22
N GLN A 257 -21.16 10.95 3.96
CA GLN A 257 -22.52 10.89 4.50
C GLN A 257 -23.16 12.27 4.57
N GLU A 258 -24.41 12.33 4.12
CA GLU A 258 -25.30 13.47 4.36
C GLU A 258 -26.10 13.27 5.64
N TRP A 259 -26.44 14.37 6.31
CA TRP A 259 -27.24 14.34 7.52
C TRP A 259 -28.59 13.65 7.29
N GLY A 260 -28.92 12.69 8.14
CA GLY A 260 -30.17 11.91 8.05
C GLY A 260 -30.20 10.86 6.93
N LYS A 261 -29.12 10.70 6.15
CA LYS A 261 -28.99 9.64 5.13
C LYS A 261 -28.00 8.56 5.57
N PRO A 262 -28.09 7.33 5.01
CA PRO A 262 -27.05 6.32 5.18
C PRO A 262 -25.70 6.80 4.65
N ALA A 263 -24.61 6.37 5.28
CA ALA A 263 -23.26 6.59 4.77
C ALA A 263 -23.04 5.79 3.47
N GLN A 264 -22.37 6.42 2.52
CA GLN A 264 -21.94 5.86 1.25
C GLN A 264 -20.45 5.50 1.33
N GLU A 265 -20.11 4.23 1.07
CA GLU A 265 -18.70 3.83 0.88
C GLU A 265 -18.20 4.39 -0.45
N LEU A 266 -16.96 4.86 -0.46
CA LEU A 266 -16.29 5.45 -1.61
C LEU A 266 -15.01 4.70 -1.96
N LYS A 267 -14.76 4.54 -3.26
CA LYS A 267 -13.53 3.96 -3.82
C LYS A 267 -13.02 4.78 -5.01
N ALA A 268 -11.78 4.51 -5.42
CA ALA A 268 -11.17 5.17 -6.58
C ALA A 268 -12.09 5.12 -7.82
N GLY A 269 -12.27 6.27 -8.46
CA GLY A 269 -13.18 6.45 -9.60
C GLY A 269 -14.58 6.95 -9.23
N ASP A 270 -14.99 6.91 -7.96
CA ASP A 270 -16.26 7.48 -7.53
C ASP A 270 -16.24 9.02 -7.54
N VAL A 271 -17.42 9.60 -7.76
CA VAL A 271 -17.64 11.05 -7.75
C VAL A 271 -18.82 11.37 -6.83
N VAL A 272 -18.62 12.32 -5.92
CA VAL A 272 -19.69 12.80 -5.03
C VAL A 272 -19.93 14.28 -5.31
N ASN A 273 -21.17 14.63 -5.64
CA ASN A 273 -21.59 16.02 -5.77
C ASN A 273 -22.35 16.41 -4.51
N ILE A 274 -21.86 17.45 -3.84
CA ILE A 274 -22.36 17.94 -2.56
C ILE A 274 -22.99 19.31 -2.80
N PRO A 275 -24.33 19.40 -2.86
CA PRO A 275 -25.02 20.68 -3.05
C PRO A 275 -24.75 21.66 -1.91
N GLU A 276 -24.95 22.94 -2.20
CA GLU A 276 -24.98 23.99 -1.18
C GLU A 276 -25.98 23.65 -0.06
N GLY A 277 -25.64 24.00 1.18
CA GLY A 277 -26.55 23.86 2.33
C GLY A 277 -26.69 22.44 2.87
N VAL A 278 -26.06 21.44 2.25
CA VAL A 278 -26.08 20.06 2.71
C VAL A 278 -25.08 19.86 3.84
N LYS A 279 -25.58 19.49 5.03
CA LYS A 279 -24.75 19.05 6.15
C LYS A 279 -24.20 17.66 5.84
N HIS A 280 -22.88 17.52 5.79
CA HIS A 280 -22.21 16.28 5.43
C HIS A 280 -20.86 16.11 6.12
N TRP A 281 -20.31 14.89 6.09
CA TRP A 281 -18.91 14.61 6.40
C TRP A 281 -18.34 13.61 5.40
N HIS A 282 -17.02 13.52 5.35
CA HIS A 282 -16.31 12.48 4.63
C HIS A 282 -14.99 12.12 5.30
N GLY A 283 -14.52 10.90 5.08
CA GLY A 283 -13.39 10.33 5.81
C GLY A 283 -12.84 9.06 5.17
N ALA A 284 -11.72 8.60 5.69
CA ALA A 284 -11.15 7.30 5.39
C ALA A 284 -11.97 6.16 5.99
N ALA A 285 -11.83 4.96 5.43
CA ALA A 285 -12.28 3.72 6.06
C ALA A 285 -11.39 3.36 7.26
N LYS A 286 -11.82 2.38 8.06
CA LYS A 286 -11.14 2.02 9.32
C LYS A 286 -9.72 1.52 9.10
N ASP A 287 -9.49 0.91 7.95
CA ASP A 287 -8.34 0.10 7.57
C ASP A 287 -7.75 0.54 6.21
N SER A 288 -8.11 1.73 5.74
CA SER A 288 -7.67 2.20 4.42
C SER A 288 -7.38 3.68 4.45
N TRP A 289 -6.27 4.07 3.84
CA TRP A 289 -6.05 5.46 3.43
C TRP A 289 -7.11 5.88 2.42
N PHE A 290 -7.45 7.16 2.37
CA PHE A 290 -8.42 7.70 1.42
C PHE A 290 -7.94 9.01 0.84
N THR A 291 -7.83 9.08 -0.50
CA THR A 291 -7.41 10.27 -1.21
C THR A 291 -8.47 10.68 -2.23
N HIS A 292 -8.86 11.94 -2.19
CA HIS A 292 -9.79 12.54 -3.15
C HIS A 292 -9.36 13.96 -3.50
N ILE A 293 -9.73 14.41 -4.70
CA ILE A 293 -9.63 15.81 -5.08
C ILE A 293 -10.92 16.49 -4.67
N ALA A 294 -10.81 17.48 -3.79
CA ALA A 294 -11.92 18.35 -3.42
C ALA A 294 -11.90 19.57 -4.35
N VAL A 295 -13.03 19.81 -5.02
CA VAL A 295 -13.24 20.95 -5.91
C VAL A 295 -14.38 21.79 -5.36
N SER A 296 -14.12 23.08 -5.15
CA SER A 296 -15.13 24.06 -4.74
C SER A 296 -15.29 25.10 -5.85
N VAL A 297 -16.53 25.37 -6.25
CA VAL A 297 -16.81 26.41 -7.25
C VAL A 297 -16.68 27.78 -6.56
N PRO A 298 -15.83 28.69 -7.05
CA PRO A 298 -15.72 30.02 -6.46
C PRO A 298 -17.04 30.77 -6.56
N ASN A 299 -17.51 31.33 -5.44
CA ASN A 299 -18.63 32.25 -5.42
C ASN A 299 -18.43 33.33 -4.35
N GLU A 300 -18.98 34.52 -4.56
CA GLU A 300 -18.81 35.64 -3.65
C GLU A 300 -19.46 35.36 -2.28
N GLY A 301 -18.65 35.45 -1.23
CA GLY A 301 -19.07 35.16 0.15
C GLY A 301 -19.28 33.68 0.46
N ALA A 302 -18.77 32.78 -0.38
CA ALA A 302 -18.74 31.35 -0.09
C ALA A 302 -17.92 31.05 1.18
N SER A 303 -18.41 30.10 1.99
CA SER A 303 -17.76 29.72 3.24
C SER A 303 -18.12 28.29 3.65
N ALA A 304 -17.30 27.70 4.52
CA ALA A 304 -17.58 26.43 5.18
C ALA A 304 -17.93 26.68 6.65
N GLU A 305 -19.11 26.21 7.08
CA GLU A 305 -19.52 26.17 8.47
C GLU A 305 -19.19 24.79 9.05
N TRP A 306 -18.23 24.75 9.98
CA TRP A 306 -17.84 23.54 10.70
C TRP A 306 -18.73 23.32 11.92
N LEU A 307 -19.21 22.08 12.09
CA LEU A 307 -20.14 21.68 13.13
C LEU A 307 -19.52 20.61 14.05
N GLU A 308 -20.36 19.78 14.66
CA GLU A 308 -19.95 18.75 15.59
C GLU A 308 -19.12 17.64 14.94
N PRO A 309 -18.22 16.99 15.70
CA PRO A 309 -17.48 15.82 15.21
C PRO A 309 -18.40 14.63 14.97
N VAL A 310 -18.01 13.77 14.03
CA VAL A 310 -18.58 12.43 13.87
C VAL A 310 -18.01 11.55 14.97
N THR A 311 -18.84 11.16 15.93
CA THR A 311 -18.38 10.40 17.10
C THR A 311 -17.80 9.04 16.70
N ASP A 312 -16.89 8.50 17.52
CA ASP A 312 -16.37 7.14 17.29
C ASP A 312 -17.51 6.11 17.30
N GLU A 313 -18.53 6.28 18.15
CA GLU A 313 -19.69 5.40 18.20
C GLU A 313 -20.52 5.41 16.91
N GLU A 314 -20.69 6.57 16.27
CA GLU A 314 -21.35 6.67 14.97
C GLU A 314 -20.50 6.04 13.88
N TYR A 315 -19.21 6.35 13.86
CA TYR A 315 -18.27 5.86 12.86
C TYR A 315 -18.04 4.34 12.95
N ASP A 316 -17.98 3.78 14.16
CA ASP A 316 -17.72 2.36 14.35
C ASP A 316 -18.93 1.48 13.96
N LYS A 317 -20.12 2.06 13.78
CA LYS A 317 -21.29 1.38 13.19
C LYS A 317 -21.19 1.17 11.69
N LEU A 318 -20.29 1.88 11.00
CA LEU A 318 -20.04 1.71 9.57
C LEU A 318 -19.36 0.35 9.33
N LYS A 319 -19.79 -0.33 8.27
CA LYS A 319 -19.35 -1.68 7.93
C LYS A 319 -18.20 -1.66 6.95
#